data_AF-A0A544ZMW6-F1
#
_entry.id   AF-A0A544ZMW6-F1
#
_cell.length_a   1.000
_cell.length_b   1.000
_cell.length_c   1.000
_cell.angle_alpha   90.00
_cell.angle_beta   90.00
_cell.angle_gamma   90.00
#
_symmetry.space_group_name_H-M   'P 1'
#
loop_
_entity.id
_entity.type
_entity.pdbx_description
1 polymer ?
#
loop_
_entity_poly.entity_id
_entity_poly.type
_entity_poly.pdbx_seq_one_letter_code
_entity_poly.pdbx_strand_id
1 'polypeptide(L)'
;MTSDEVRDGVTLTNLDQPLFDDAGATKRDLVDYLDAVRDRVIPVLRERPLSVVRVRQGQAPFMQKNVPSYAPGFVRTVTLWAESSQRRVSYALCDDRRTLLWFANQRAVEYHPALVHAGDWDRPTHLVLDIDPPSAEAFPQAVAAARLVGRALADAGLSGAVKTSGAKGLHVFVPLEAHTTEDVAAATRALGVRAERLDPALATTAFIREDRGDRVFIDSTRSGGATVVAAYSPRVRPGVPVSFPVAWDDLDRITPGDFTVHTAAGLLRDGDPWAALMPEPQRLPRDLIEEGHTIPVARVQAMHEGKRRARARRAPS
;
A
#
# COMPACT_ATOMS: atom_id res chain seq x y z
N MET A 1 5.98 11.51 37.99
CA MET A 1 6.99 11.47 36.90
C MET A 1 7.12 10.03 36.49
N THR A 2 6.39 9.60 35.46
CA THR A 2 6.62 8.29 34.85
C THR A 2 8.02 8.34 34.25
N SER A 3 8.90 7.41 34.63
CA SER A 3 10.24 7.32 34.04
C SER A 3 10.10 7.21 32.53
N ASP A 4 10.83 8.03 31.78
CA ASP A 4 10.80 7.95 30.33
C ASP A 4 11.25 6.55 29.88
N GLU A 5 10.34 5.81 29.25
CA GLU A 5 10.63 4.47 28.75
C GLU A 5 11.57 4.56 27.54
N VAL A 6 12.66 3.78 27.55
CA VAL A 6 13.64 3.77 26.46
C VAL A 6 13.70 2.39 25.83
N ARG A 7 13.49 2.32 24.51
CA ARG A 7 13.66 1.07 23.72
C ARG A 7 14.63 1.31 22.58
N ASP A 8 15.63 0.45 22.46
CA ASP A 8 16.67 0.54 21.42
C ASP A 8 17.32 1.93 21.31
N GLY A 9 17.50 2.61 22.45
CA GLY A 9 18.03 3.98 22.49
C GLY A 9 17.09 5.07 21.93
N VAL A 10 15.78 4.80 21.88
CA VAL A 10 14.71 5.78 21.60
C VAL A 10 13.91 6.04 22.87
N THR A 11 13.88 7.30 23.31
CA THR A 11 13.02 7.75 24.42
C THR A 11 11.57 7.88 23.95
N LEU A 12 10.67 7.12 24.58
CA LEU A 12 9.26 7.07 24.26
C LEU A 12 8.48 8.01 25.17
N THR A 13 7.53 8.74 24.59
CA THR A 13 6.76 9.78 25.30
C THR A 13 5.27 9.60 25.08
N ASN A 14 4.42 10.12 25.99
CA ASN A 14 2.97 10.19 25.78
C ASN A 14 2.31 8.83 25.43
N LEU A 15 2.85 7.74 25.98
CA LEU A 15 2.46 6.38 25.59
C LEU A 15 0.99 6.07 25.92
N ASP A 16 0.50 6.57 27.05
CA ASP A 16 -0.87 6.30 27.52
C ASP A 16 -1.92 7.20 26.85
N GLN A 17 -1.51 8.12 25.97
CA GLN A 17 -2.46 8.96 25.24
C GLN A 17 -3.15 8.16 24.14
N PRO A 18 -4.44 8.46 23.86
CA PRO A 18 -5.13 7.94 22.68
C PRO A 18 -4.35 8.20 21.40
N LEU A 19 -4.35 7.25 20.46
CA LEU A 19 -3.60 7.35 19.21
C LEU A 19 -4.21 8.38 18.24
N PHE A 20 -5.52 8.33 18.05
CA PHE A 20 -6.37 9.34 17.39
C PHE A 20 -7.83 9.07 17.78
N ASP A 21 -8.74 9.96 17.42
CA ASP A 21 -10.17 9.82 17.72
C ASP A 21 -10.73 8.53 17.10
N ASP A 22 -11.55 7.79 17.84
CA ASP A 22 -12.11 6.48 17.43
C ASP A 22 -11.10 5.36 17.14
N ALA A 23 -9.80 5.56 17.44
CA ALA A 23 -8.79 4.52 17.24
C ALA A 23 -9.07 3.25 18.05
N GLY A 24 -9.62 3.39 19.27
CA GLY A 24 -9.69 2.27 20.23
C GLY A 24 -8.30 1.74 20.63
N ALA A 25 -7.25 2.57 20.46
CA ALA A 25 -5.87 2.25 20.74
C ALA A 25 -5.12 3.48 21.25
N THR A 26 -4.11 3.24 22.07
CA THR A 26 -3.17 4.22 22.60
C THR A 26 -1.91 4.30 21.73
N LYS A 27 -1.06 5.30 21.99
CA LYS A 27 0.27 5.34 21.38
C LYS A 27 1.13 4.14 21.82
N ARG A 28 0.96 3.64 23.04
CA ARG A 28 1.62 2.43 23.54
C ARG A 28 1.29 1.23 22.66
N ASP A 29 0.01 1.02 22.35
CA ASP A 29 -0.42 -0.11 21.51
C ASP A 29 0.23 -0.07 20.12
N LEU A 30 0.36 1.12 19.51
CA LEU A 30 1.07 1.27 18.24
C LEU A 30 2.55 0.89 18.35
N VAL A 31 3.24 1.39 19.39
CA VAL A 31 4.66 1.12 19.62
C VAL A 31 4.89 -0.36 19.89
N ASP A 32 4.08 -0.96 20.76
CA ASP A 32 4.16 -2.38 21.13
C ASP A 32 3.88 -3.28 19.93
N TYR A 33 2.85 -2.96 19.13
CA TYR A 33 2.53 -3.68 17.91
C TYR A 33 3.69 -3.64 16.91
N LEU A 34 4.20 -2.44 16.58
CA LEU A 34 5.29 -2.30 15.60
C LEU A 34 6.57 -2.99 16.06
N ASP A 35 6.88 -2.92 17.36
CA ASP A 35 8.01 -3.62 17.95
C ASP A 35 7.83 -5.14 17.91
N ALA A 36 6.61 -5.65 18.13
CA ALA A 36 6.30 -7.08 18.05
C ALA A 36 6.42 -7.63 16.62
N VAL A 37 6.02 -6.85 15.61
CA VAL A 37 6.09 -7.27 14.19
C VAL A 37 7.36 -6.83 13.47
N ARG A 38 8.32 -6.21 14.17
CA ARG A 38 9.54 -5.61 13.60
C ARG A 38 10.28 -6.54 12.63
N ASP A 39 10.38 -7.82 12.97
CA ASP A 39 11.14 -8.80 12.21
C ASP A 39 10.47 -9.18 10.88
N ARG A 40 9.17 -8.87 10.71
CA ARG A 40 8.42 -9.01 9.45
C ARG A 40 8.24 -7.70 8.70
N VAL A 41 7.91 -6.60 9.40
CA VAL A 41 7.66 -5.31 8.74
C VAL A 41 8.94 -4.66 8.21
N ILE A 42 10.06 -4.74 8.94
CA ILE A 42 11.32 -4.11 8.51
C ILE A 42 11.81 -4.67 7.16
N PRO A 43 11.85 -5.99 6.91
CA PRO A 43 12.17 -6.52 5.58
C PRO A 43 11.35 -5.91 4.43
N VAL A 44 10.08 -5.59 4.67
CA VAL A 44 9.19 -4.95 3.68
C VAL A 44 9.53 -3.48 3.46
N LEU A 45 10.08 -2.79 4.46
CA LEU A 45 10.44 -1.36 4.42
C LEU A 45 11.91 -1.12 4.03
N ARG A 46 12.77 -2.11 4.20
CA ARG A 46 14.23 -1.98 4.12
C ARG A 46 14.68 -1.48 2.75
N GLU A 47 15.59 -0.52 2.78
CA GLU A 47 16.16 0.18 1.62
C GLU A 47 15.12 0.84 0.72
N ARG A 48 13.89 1.02 1.22
CA ARG A 48 12.81 1.67 0.50
C ARG A 48 12.57 3.07 1.06
N PRO A 49 12.61 4.09 0.21
CA PRO A 49 12.16 5.45 0.52
C PRO A 49 10.76 5.41 1.12
N LEU A 50 10.66 5.85 2.37
CA LEU A 50 9.45 5.69 3.16
C LEU A 50 8.66 6.98 3.27
N SER A 51 7.40 6.94 2.85
CA SER A 51 6.40 7.93 3.27
C SER A 51 5.58 7.36 4.42
N VAL A 52 5.22 8.19 5.39
CA VAL A 52 4.37 7.75 6.52
C VAL A 52 3.16 8.65 6.67
N VAL A 53 2.02 8.10 7.08
CA VAL A 53 0.89 8.90 7.54
C VAL A 53 0.99 9.07 9.05
N ARG A 54 1.04 10.33 9.48
CA ARG A 54 1.13 10.68 10.90
C ARG A 54 -0.18 11.24 11.41
N VAL A 55 -0.46 10.93 12.67
CA VAL A 55 -1.56 11.52 13.43
C VAL A 55 -1.00 12.41 14.53
N ARG A 56 -1.52 13.63 14.64
CA ARG A 56 -1.18 14.58 15.70
C ARG A 56 -2.47 15.08 16.33
N GLN A 57 -2.45 15.28 17.64
CA GLN A 57 -3.63 15.77 18.35
C GLN A 57 -4.08 17.13 17.78
N GLY A 58 -5.39 17.28 17.57
CA GLY A 58 -5.99 18.49 17.01
C GLY A 58 -5.68 18.76 15.53
N GLN A 59 -5.15 17.77 14.79
CA GLN A 59 -4.82 17.91 13.37
C GLN A 59 -5.34 16.73 12.56
N ALA A 60 -5.75 17.01 11.32
CA ALA A 60 -6.06 15.97 10.37
C ALA A 60 -4.81 15.09 10.09
N PRO A 61 -4.98 13.77 9.86
CA PRO A 61 -3.88 12.91 9.45
C PRO A 61 -3.20 13.44 8.18
N PHE A 62 -1.88 13.37 8.12
CA PHE A 62 -1.11 13.88 6.98
C PHE A 62 0.01 12.93 6.56
N MET A 63 0.28 12.90 5.25
CA MET A 63 1.39 12.16 4.68
C MET A 63 2.69 12.96 4.85
N GLN A 64 3.64 12.43 5.60
CA GLN A 64 5.00 12.93 5.70
C GLN A 64 5.92 12.16 4.73
N LYS A 65 6.41 12.87 3.73
CA LYS A 65 7.44 12.37 2.79
C LYS A 65 8.84 12.83 3.18
N ASN A 66 8.96 14.14 3.46
CA ASN A 66 10.23 14.75 3.80
C ASN A 66 10.57 14.49 5.28
N VAL A 67 11.78 14.02 5.55
CA VAL A 67 12.30 13.85 6.90
C VAL A 67 12.42 15.22 7.57
N PRO A 68 11.91 15.39 8.81
CA PRO A 68 11.99 16.65 9.52
C PRO A 68 13.42 16.95 9.97
N SER A 69 13.76 18.25 10.13
CA SER A 69 15.08 18.70 10.57
C SER A 69 15.49 18.20 11.96
N TYR A 70 14.52 17.84 12.80
CA TYR A 70 14.75 17.29 14.14
C TYR A 70 14.98 15.77 14.15
N ALA A 71 14.98 15.10 12.99
CA ALA A 71 15.20 13.66 12.94
C ALA A 71 16.57 13.31 13.54
N PRO A 72 16.66 12.27 14.41
CA PRO A 72 17.92 11.85 14.99
C PRO A 72 18.92 11.43 13.92
N GLY A 73 20.22 11.63 14.18
CA GLY A 73 21.29 11.31 13.23
C GLY A 73 21.42 9.83 12.84
N PHE A 74 20.80 8.91 13.59
CA PHE A 74 20.75 7.49 13.22
C PHE A 74 19.72 7.18 12.12
N VAL A 75 18.74 8.08 11.87
CA VAL A 75 17.74 7.86 10.82
C VAL A 75 18.40 8.09 9.47
N ARG A 76 18.69 7.00 8.76
CA ARG A 76 19.24 7.06 7.41
C ARG A 76 18.25 7.70 6.46
N THR A 77 18.76 8.47 5.48
CA THR A 77 17.92 9.13 4.48
C THR A 77 18.48 8.99 3.08
N VAL A 78 17.60 9.08 2.08
CA VAL A 78 17.95 9.22 0.67
C VAL A 78 17.28 10.48 0.13
N THR A 79 18.00 11.27 -0.67
CA THR A 79 17.46 12.53 -1.22
C THR A 79 17.21 12.41 -2.71
N LEU A 80 16.01 12.79 -3.12
CA LEU A 80 15.52 12.57 -4.48
C LEU A 80 14.90 13.81 -5.05
N TRP A 81 14.95 13.92 -6.37
CA TRP A 81 14.17 14.91 -7.08
C TRP A 81 12.72 14.46 -7.17
N ALA A 82 11.79 15.27 -6.64
CA ALA A 82 10.37 15.02 -6.73
C ALA A 82 9.76 15.90 -7.84
N GLU A 83 9.55 15.31 -9.01
CA GLU A 83 9.07 16.00 -10.22
C GLU A 83 7.75 16.76 -9.97
N SER A 84 6.83 16.16 -9.21
CA SER A 84 5.54 16.77 -8.88
C SER A 84 5.64 18.09 -8.12
N SER A 85 6.72 18.28 -7.37
CA SER A 85 6.92 19.45 -6.51
C SER A 85 8.16 20.26 -6.88
N GLN A 86 8.86 19.89 -7.96
CA GLN A 86 10.06 20.55 -8.48
C GLN A 86 11.08 20.87 -7.36
N ARG A 87 11.30 19.92 -6.45
CA ARG A 87 12.23 20.09 -5.32
C ARG A 87 12.86 18.77 -4.90
N ARG A 88 13.98 18.88 -4.18
CA ARG A 88 14.59 17.74 -3.48
C ARG A 88 13.78 17.39 -2.23
N VAL A 89 13.53 16.10 -2.04
CA VAL A 89 12.84 15.54 -0.87
C VAL A 89 13.75 14.46 -0.27
N SER A 90 14.02 14.55 1.01
CA SER A 90 14.76 13.54 1.78
C SER A 90 13.77 12.57 2.38
N TYR A 91 13.81 11.31 1.97
CA TYR A 91 13.00 10.24 2.52
C TYR A 91 13.81 9.46 3.55
N ALA A 92 13.16 8.97 4.61
CA ALA A 92 13.81 8.07 5.54
C ALA A 92 13.92 6.67 4.93
N LEU A 93 14.92 5.92 5.37
CA LEU A 93 15.04 4.48 5.18
C LEU A 93 14.80 3.82 6.54
N CYS A 94 13.73 3.04 6.66
CA CYS A 94 13.37 2.35 7.90
C CYS A 94 13.99 0.94 7.92
N ASP A 95 15.31 0.88 8.03
CA ASP A 95 16.08 -0.35 7.83
C ASP A 95 16.25 -1.19 9.11
N ASP A 96 15.97 -0.58 10.26
CA ASP A 96 16.24 -1.12 11.59
C ASP A 96 15.12 -0.81 12.59
N ARG A 97 15.17 -1.53 13.72
CA ARG A 97 14.21 -1.43 14.81
C ARG A 97 14.19 -0.04 15.44
N ARG A 98 15.36 0.56 15.65
CA ARG A 98 15.50 1.90 16.23
C ARG A 98 14.75 2.97 15.43
N THR A 99 14.86 2.93 14.11
CA THR A 99 14.17 3.84 13.19
C THR A 99 12.67 3.58 13.19
N LEU A 100 12.23 2.32 13.21
CA LEU A 100 10.82 1.95 13.34
C LEU A 100 10.20 2.49 14.63
N LEU A 101 10.88 2.30 15.76
CA LEU A 101 10.44 2.80 17.07
C LEU A 101 10.41 4.33 17.12
N TRP A 102 11.37 5.01 16.47
CA TRP A 102 11.32 6.46 16.34
C TRP A 102 10.07 6.91 15.57
N PHE A 103 9.75 6.28 14.44
CA PHE A 103 8.53 6.57 13.69
C PHE A 103 7.26 6.32 14.51
N ALA A 104 7.17 5.18 15.21
CA ALA A 104 6.06 4.87 16.12
C ALA A 104 5.91 5.96 17.20
N ASN A 105 7.03 6.39 17.81
CA ASN A 105 7.05 7.46 18.80
C ASN A 105 6.60 8.82 18.20
N GLN A 106 6.82 9.03 16.91
CA GLN A 106 6.35 10.20 16.17
C GLN A 106 4.87 10.10 15.73
N ARG A 107 4.15 9.06 16.17
CA ARG A 107 2.77 8.73 15.76
C ARG A 107 2.65 8.53 14.24
N ALA A 108 3.66 7.91 13.62
CA ALA A 108 3.54 7.37 12.27
C ALA A 108 2.74 6.07 12.34
N VAL A 109 1.53 6.09 11.79
CA VAL A 109 0.58 4.97 11.85
C VAL A 109 0.66 4.15 10.57
N GLU A 110 0.63 4.79 9.40
CA GLU A 110 0.73 4.08 8.13
C GLU A 110 2.12 4.21 7.51
N TYR A 111 2.64 3.11 6.99
CA TYR A 111 3.96 3.00 6.36
C TYR A 111 3.77 2.68 4.88
N HIS A 112 4.19 3.62 4.02
CA HIS A 112 4.01 3.58 2.57
C HIS A 112 5.38 3.60 1.89
N PRO A 113 6.10 2.46 1.85
CA PRO A 113 7.35 2.36 1.12
C PRO A 113 7.13 2.56 -0.39
N ALA A 114 8.16 3.08 -1.05
CA ALA A 114 8.23 3.04 -2.50
C ALA A 114 8.39 1.58 -3.00
N LEU A 115 7.86 1.29 -4.19
CA LEU A 115 8.01 -0.01 -4.84
C LEU A 115 9.40 -0.25 -5.45
N VAL A 116 10.34 0.66 -5.21
CA VAL A 116 11.73 0.66 -5.69
C VAL A 116 12.69 0.72 -4.51
N HIS A 117 13.92 0.24 -4.71
CA HIS A 117 15.00 0.46 -3.74
C HIS A 117 15.61 1.83 -3.93
N ALA A 118 16.14 2.42 -2.84
CA ALA A 118 16.76 3.74 -2.85
C ALA A 118 17.96 3.87 -3.80
N GLY A 119 18.60 2.76 -4.18
CA GLY A 119 19.71 2.71 -5.13
C GLY A 119 19.29 2.46 -6.59
N ASP A 120 18.04 2.08 -6.85
CA ASP A 120 17.58 1.64 -8.18
C ASP A 120 16.14 2.09 -8.45
N TRP A 121 16.03 3.38 -8.80
CA TRP A 121 14.76 4.11 -8.86
C TRP A 121 13.87 3.78 -10.04
N ASP A 122 14.47 3.29 -11.13
CA ASP A 122 13.76 3.04 -12.38
C ASP A 122 13.37 1.56 -12.53
N ARG A 123 13.61 0.76 -11.49
CA ARG A 123 13.36 -0.68 -11.46
C ARG A 123 12.45 -1.06 -10.28
N PRO A 124 11.13 -1.05 -10.48
CA PRO A 124 10.19 -1.53 -9.49
C PRO A 124 10.46 -2.99 -9.18
N THR A 125 10.48 -3.29 -7.90
CA THR A 125 10.64 -4.65 -7.37
C THR A 125 9.36 -5.47 -7.43
N HIS A 126 8.21 -4.79 -7.54
CA HIS A 126 6.89 -5.41 -7.56
C HIS A 126 5.96 -4.66 -8.50
N LEU A 127 5.06 -5.44 -9.10
CA LEU A 127 3.79 -4.96 -9.64
C LEU A 127 2.71 -5.13 -8.56
N VAL A 128 1.78 -4.17 -8.49
CA VAL A 128 0.68 -4.22 -7.51
C VAL A 128 -0.66 -3.92 -8.18
N LEU A 129 -1.65 -4.77 -7.91
CA LEU A 129 -3.05 -4.53 -8.23
C LEU A 129 -3.81 -4.24 -6.93
N ASP A 130 -4.38 -3.04 -6.83
CA ASP A 130 -5.20 -2.60 -5.69
C ASP A 130 -6.68 -2.82 -6.03
N ILE A 131 -7.37 -3.59 -5.20
CA ILE A 131 -8.73 -4.08 -5.43
C ILE A 131 -9.66 -3.38 -4.45
N ASP A 132 -10.39 -2.39 -4.95
CA ASP A 132 -11.18 -1.45 -4.16
C ASP A 132 -12.69 -1.68 -4.38
N PRO A 133 -13.39 -2.38 -3.47
CA PRO A 133 -14.84 -2.56 -3.56
C PRO A 133 -15.59 -1.24 -3.32
N PRO A 134 -16.89 -1.13 -3.69
CA PRO A 134 -17.65 0.10 -3.51
C PRO A 134 -17.78 0.52 -2.03
N SER A 135 -17.88 -0.44 -1.12
CA SER A 135 -17.98 -0.22 0.33
C SER A 135 -17.23 -1.31 1.13
N ALA A 136 -17.20 -1.20 2.46
CA ALA A 136 -16.57 -2.21 3.32
C ALA A 136 -17.40 -3.51 3.39
N GLU A 137 -18.72 -3.39 3.33
CA GLU A 137 -19.68 -4.51 3.32
C GLU A 137 -19.56 -5.36 2.05
N ALA A 138 -19.03 -4.75 0.98
CA ALA A 138 -18.73 -5.40 -0.29
C ALA A 138 -17.39 -6.16 -0.30
N PHE A 139 -16.77 -6.44 0.85
CA PHE A 139 -15.54 -7.23 0.91
C PHE A 139 -15.62 -8.59 0.19
N PRO A 140 -16.73 -9.36 0.24
CA PRO A 140 -16.85 -10.58 -0.55
C PRO A 140 -16.71 -10.36 -2.06
N GLN A 141 -17.16 -9.21 -2.57
CA GLN A 141 -16.94 -8.83 -3.98
C GLN A 141 -15.46 -8.56 -4.26
N ALA A 142 -14.74 -7.94 -3.33
CA ALA A 142 -13.29 -7.74 -3.45
C ALA A 142 -12.54 -9.08 -3.51
N VAL A 143 -12.96 -10.09 -2.72
CA VAL A 143 -12.41 -11.44 -2.78
C VAL A 143 -12.67 -12.06 -4.16
N ALA A 144 -13.90 -12.00 -4.66
CA ALA A 144 -14.22 -12.50 -5.99
C ALA A 144 -13.40 -11.81 -7.09
N ALA A 145 -13.25 -10.49 -7.04
CA ALA A 145 -12.41 -9.73 -7.97
C ALA A 145 -10.91 -10.09 -7.84
N ALA A 146 -10.42 -10.39 -6.62
CA ALA A 146 -9.07 -10.89 -6.42
C ALA A 146 -8.84 -12.26 -7.08
N ARG A 147 -9.85 -13.13 -7.09
CA ARG A 147 -9.78 -14.40 -7.85
C ARG A 147 -9.69 -14.16 -9.36
N LEU A 148 -10.38 -13.15 -9.89
CA LEU A 148 -10.24 -12.76 -11.31
C LEU A 148 -8.81 -12.27 -11.61
N VAL A 149 -8.24 -11.46 -10.72
CA VAL A 149 -6.84 -11.04 -10.82
C VAL A 149 -5.90 -12.24 -10.76
N GLY A 150 -6.11 -13.16 -9.82
CA GLY A 150 -5.32 -14.40 -9.71
C GLY A 150 -5.40 -15.25 -10.97
N ARG A 151 -6.59 -15.34 -11.60
CA ARG A 151 -6.77 -16.02 -12.88
C ARG A 151 -6.03 -15.34 -14.02
N ALA A 152 -6.15 -14.01 -14.13
CA ALA A 152 -5.45 -13.23 -15.16
C ALA A 152 -3.92 -13.32 -15.02
N LEU A 153 -3.40 -13.40 -13.80
CA LEU A 153 -2.00 -13.69 -13.52
C LEU A 153 -1.61 -15.10 -13.99
N ALA A 154 -2.37 -16.12 -13.58
CA ALA A 154 -2.09 -17.51 -13.94
C ALA A 154 -2.11 -17.74 -15.46
N ASP A 155 -3.07 -17.15 -16.17
CA ASP A 155 -3.16 -17.21 -17.64
C ASP A 155 -1.97 -16.50 -18.32
N ALA A 156 -1.30 -15.56 -17.63
CA ALA A 156 -0.07 -14.92 -18.08
C ALA A 156 1.21 -15.64 -17.59
N GLY A 157 1.09 -16.79 -16.91
CA GLY A 157 2.23 -17.51 -16.33
C GLY A 157 2.85 -16.83 -15.12
N LEU A 158 2.10 -15.96 -14.45
CA LEU A 158 2.51 -15.23 -13.25
C LEU A 158 1.75 -15.72 -12.01
N SER A 159 2.33 -15.45 -10.85
CA SER A 159 1.74 -15.70 -9.53
C SER A 159 2.00 -14.52 -8.60
N GLY A 160 1.18 -14.36 -7.57
CA GLY A 160 1.32 -13.27 -6.62
C GLY A 160 0.84 -13.62 -5.22
N ALA A 161 1.26 -12.82 -4.25
CA ALA A 161 0.79 -12.86 -2.87
C ALA A 161 -0.30 -11.84 -2.63
N VAL A 162 -1.23 -12.14 -1.73
CA VAL A 162 -2.37 -11.27 -1.40
C VAL A 162 -2.30 -10.82 0.06
N LYS A 163 -2.73 -9.58 0.30
CA LYS A 163 -2.94 -9.03 1.64
C LYS A 163 -4.20 -8.20 1.68
N THR A 164 -4.83 -8.12 2.85
CA THR A 164 -5.84 -7.08 3.10
C THR A 164 -5.17 -5.71 2.98
N SER A 165 -5.90 -4.72 2.47
CA SER A 165 -5.38 -3.34 2.47
C SER A 165 -5.40 -2.72 3.88
N GLY A 166 -6.08 -3.35 4.85
CA GLY A 166 -6.43 -2.76 6.15
C GLY A 166 -7.50 -1.65 6.03
N ALA A 167 -8.10 -1.49 4.85
CA ALA A 167 -9.26 -0.64 4.64
C ALA A 167 -10.45 -1.53 4.27
N LYS A 168 -10.98 -1.38 3.05
CA LYS A 168 -12.12 -2.17 2.56
C LYS A 168 -11.74 -3.23 1.52
N GLY A 169 -10.49 -3.25 1.07
CA GLY A 169 -10.07 -3.98 -0.13
C GLY A 169 -8.89 -4.93 0.07
N LEU A 170 -8.34 -5.41 -1.05
CA LEU A 170 -7.21 -6.33 -1.12
C LEU A 170 -6.11 -5.74 -2.00
N HIS A 171 -4.85 -6.07 -1.73
CA HIS A 171 -3.76 -5.83 -2.68
C HIS A 171 -3.17 -7.17 -3.10
N VAL A 172 -2.89 -7.32 -4.40
CA VAL A 172 -2.14 -8.44 -4.97
C VAL A 172 -0.77 -7.95 -5.42
N PHE A 173 0.28 -8.59 -4.92
CA PHE A 173 1.68 -8.27 -5.20
C PHE A 173 2.32 -9.35 -6.06
N VAL A 174 3.02 -8.94 -7.11
CA VAL A 174 3.82 -9.82 -7.96
C VAL A 174 5.27 -9.32 -7.88
N PRO A 175 6.19 -10.08 -7.28
CA PRO A 175 7.61 -9.72 -7.25
C PRO A 175 8.22 -9.91 -8.65
N LEU A 176 9.12 -9.00 -9.02
CA LEU A 176 9.61 -8.88 -10.39
C LEU A 176 11.12 -9.00 -10.48
N GLU A 177 11.59 -9.60 -11.57
CA GLU A 177 12.92 -9.33 -12.10
C GLU A 177 13.04 -7.86 -12.57
N ALA A 178 14.25 -7.42 -12.90
CA ALA A 178 14.49 -6.04 -13.32
C ALA A 178 13.74 -5.68 -14.62
N HIS A 179 12.70 -4.85 -14.49
CA HIS A 179 11.96 -4.23 -15.59
C HIS A 179 11.89 -2.71 -15.41
N THR A 180 11.65 -1.98 -16.50
CA THR A 180 11.45 -0.54 -16.42
C THR A 180 10.13 -0.21 -15.74
N THR A 181 10.07 0.91 -15.02
CA THR A 181 8.83 1.50 -14.48
C THR A 181 7.68 1.52 -15.49
N GLU A 182 7.99 1.85 -16.75
CA GLU A 182 7.01 1.94 -17.83
C GLU A 182 6.42 0.57 -18.21
N ASP A 183 7.27 -0.43 -18.39
CA ASP A 183 6.84 -1.80 -18.73
C ASP A 183 6.04 -2.44 -17.60
N VAL A 184 6.44 -2.22 -16.35
CA VAL A 184 5.69 -2.69 -15.19
C VAL A 184 4.30 -2.05 -15.16
N ALA A 185 4.21 -0.74 -15.38
CA ALA A 185 2.93 -0.05 -15.45
C ALA A 185 2.07 -0.56 -16.62
N ALA A 186 2.66 -0.83 -17.79
CA ALA A 186 1.99 -1.41 -18.93
C ALA A 186 1.41 -2.79 -18.61
N ALA A 187 2.24 -3.72 -18.12
CA ALA A 187 1.80 -5.06 -17.76
C ALA A 187 0.69 -5.04 -16.68
N THR A 188 0.76 -4.10 -15.73
CA THR A 188 -0.29 -3.92 -14.70
C THR A 188 -1.63 -3.54 -15.31
N ARG A 189 -1.63 -2.63 -16.30
CA ARG A 189 -2.86 -2.26 -17.02
C ARG A 189 -3.45 -3.45 -17.77
N ALA A 190 -2.60 -4.20 -18.48
CA ALA A 190 -3.04 -5.40 -19.20
C ALA A 190 -3.67 -6.43 -18.26
N LEU A 191 -3.06 -6.71 -17.10
CA LEU A 191 -3.62 -7.61 -16.10
C LEU A 191 -4.96 -7.10 -15.54
N GLY A 192 -5.08 -5.81 -15.24
CA GLY A 192 -6.33 -5.21 -14.77
C GLY A 192 -7.46 -5.36 -15.80
N VAL A 193 -7.18 -5.07 -17.07
CA VAL A 193 -8.17 -5.22 -18.16
C VAL A 193 -8.49 -6.69 -18.41
N ARG A 194 -7.50 -7.60 -18.37
CA ARG A 194 -7.73 -9.05 -18.46
C ARG A 194 -8.68 -9.52 -17.35
N ALA A 195 -8.46 -9.09 -16.11
CA ALA A 195 -9.31 -9.41 -14.98
C ALA A 195 -10.74 -8.85 -15.14
N GLU A 196 -10.90 -7.58 -15.57
CA GLU A 196 -12.21 -7.01 -15.87
C GLU A 196 -12.96 -7.77 -16.97
N ARG A 197 -12.27 -8.25 -18.01
CA ARG A 197 -12.89 -9.03 -19.10
C ARG A 197 -13.42 -10.40 -18.65
N LEU A 198 -12.85 -10.99 -17.60
CA LEU A 198 -13.32 -12.27 -17.07
C LEU A 198 -14.72 -12.15 -16.45
N ASP A 199 -15.02 -11.03 -15.80
CA ASP A 199 -16.36 -10.70 -15.30
C ASP A 199 -16.58 -9.17 -15.24
N PRO A 200 -17.10 -8.57 -16.33
CA PRO A 200 -17.31 -7.13 -16.42
C PRO A 200 -18.54 -6.65 -15.62
N ALA A 201 -19.36 -7.56 -15.09
CA ALA A 201 -20.46 -7.22 -14.20
C ALA A 201 -19.97 -7.03 -12.77
N LEU A 202 -18.90 -7.72 -12.38
CA LEU A 202 -18.31 -7.65 -11.05
C LEU A 202 -17.19 -6.60 -10.94
N ALA A 203 -16.29 -6.55 -11.91
CA ALA A 203 -15.05 -5.77 -11.82
C ALA A 203 -14.97 -4.64 -12.86
N THR A 204 -14.15 -3.64 -12.59
CA THR A 204 -13.88 -2.58 -13.56
C THR A 204 -12.51 -1.91 -13.41
N THR A 205 -11.93 -1.45 -14.52
CA THR A 205 -10.73 -0.59 -14.51
C THR A 205 -11.06 0.90 -14.71
N ALA A 206 -12.35 1.28 -14.68
CA ALA A 206 -12.79 2.65 -14.85
C ALA A 206 -12.25 3.59 -13.74
N PHE A 207 -11.42 4.55 -14.14
CA PHE A 207 -10.78 5.46 -13.18
C PHE A 207 -11.77 6.47 -12.56
N ILE A 208 -12.79 6.91 -13.29
CA ILE A 208 -13.82 7.84 -12.80
C ILE A 208 -14.76 7.07 -11.86
N ARG A 209 -14.94 7.56 -10.62
CA ARG A 209 -15.69 6.86 -9.58
C ARG A 209 -17.15 6.61 -9.97
N GLU A 210 -17.79 7.60 -10.59
CA GLU A 210 -19.19 7.53 -11.02
C GLU A 210 -19.41 6.45 -12.09
N ASP A 211 -18.42 6.17 -12.92
CA ASP A 211 -18.53 5.21 -14.02
C ASP A 211 -18.37 3.75 -13.50
N ARG A 212 -17.98 3.56 -12.23
CA ARG A 212 -17.79 2.23 -11.61
C ARG A 212 -19.09 1.57 -11.18
N GLY A 213 -20.13 2.35 -10.85
CA GLY A 213 -21.35 1.81 -10.22
C GLY A 213 -21.02 1.00 -8.96
N ASP A 214 -21.64 -0.18 -8.84
CA ASP A 214 -21.41 -1.12 -7.73
C ASP A 214 -20.28 -2.12 -7.99
N ARG A 215 -19.48 -1.92 -9.05
CA ARG A 215 -18.38 -2.82 -9.42
C ARG A 215 -17.13 -2.57 -8.59
N VAL A 216 -16.34 -3.62 -8.43
CA VAL A 216 -15.04 -3.56 -7.77
C VAL A 216 -14.01 -2.92 -8.70
N PHE A 217 -13.35 -1.87 -8.22
CA PHE A 217 -12.31 -1.19 -8.98
C PHE A 217 -10.99 -1.94 -8.87
N ILE A 218 -10.44 -2.35 -10.02
CA ILE A 218 -9.10 -2.91 -10.13
C ILE A 218 -8.14 -1.78 -10.53
N ASP A 219 -7.51 -1.18 -9.53
CA ASP A 219 -6.57 -0.08 -9.68
C ASP A 219 -5.20 -0.61 -10.12
N SER A 220 -4.89 -0.41 -11.39
CA SER A 220 -3.58 -0.69 -12.01
C SER A 220 -2.62 0.50 -11.98
N THR A 221 -3.00 1.63 -11.36
CA THR A 221 -2.22 2.88 -11.40
C THR A 221 -1.16 2.98 -10.30
N ARG A 222 -1.07 1.97 -9.43
CA ARG A 222 -0.10 1.90 -8.32
C ARG A 222 1.28 1.40 -8.75
N SER A 223 1.39 0.79 -9.91
CA SER A 223 2.66 0.32 -10.46
C SER A 223 3.46 1.46 -11.09
N GLY A 224 4.79 1.45 -10.86
CA GLY A 224 5.70 2.40 -11.52
C GLY A 224 5.94 3.73 -10.76
N GLY A 225 6.30 3.66 -9.48
CA GLY A 225 6.79 4.82 -8.70
C GLY A 225 5.82 5.36 -7.65
N ALA A 226 4.65 4.77 -7.50
CA ALA A 226 3.77 5.06 -6.36
C ALA A 226 4.23 4.34 -5.09
N THR A 227 3.80 4.85 -3.95
CA THR A 227 3.91 4.16 -2.65
C THR A 227 2.65 3.36 -2.40
N VAL A 228 2.79 2.21 -1.73
CA VAL A 228 1.69 1.37 -1.29
C VAL A 228 1.85 1.07 0.18
N VAL A 229 0.75 0.95 0.92
CA VAL A 229 0.82 0.57 2.34
C VAL A 229 1.50 -0.79 2.49
N ALA A 230 2.53 -0.86 3.33
CA ALA A 230 3.32 -2.06 3.58
C ALA A 230 2.47 -3.17 4.18
N ALA A 231 2.83 -4.43 3.94
CA ALA A 231 2.37 -5.52 4.78
C ALA A 231 2.73 -5.23 6.24
N TYR A 232 1.83 -5.58 7.17
CA TYR A 232 1.89 -5.32 8.60
C TYR A 232 1.77 -3.84 9.00
N SER A 233 1.62 -2.91 8.06
CA SER A 233 1.36 -1.51 8.41
C SER A 233 -0.05 -1.34 8.97
N PRO A 234 -0.22 -0.66 10.11
CA PRO A 234 -1.51 -0.17 10.57
C PRO A 234 -2.10 0.87 9.62
N ARG A 235 -3.40 1.16 9.80
CA ARG A 235 -4.19 2.15 9.05
C ARG A 235 -4.83 3.16 9.99
N VAL A 236 -4.90 4.43 9.58
CA VAL A 236 -5.60 5.50 10.34
C VAL A 236 -7.10 5.37 10.09
N ARG A 237 -7.71 4.40 10.75
CA ARG A 237 -9.15 4.07 10.69
C ARG A 237 -9.62 3.57 12.06
N PRO A 238 -10.93 3.61 12.35
CA PRO A 238 -11.46 3.06 13.59
C PRO A 238 -10.99 1.61 13.83
N GLY A 239 -10.54 1.31 15.04
CA GLY A 239 -9.97 0.01 15.42
C GLY A 239 -8.53 -0.24 14.96
N VAL A 240 -7.89 0.72 14.30
CA VAL A 240 -6.51 0.66 13.77
C VAL A 240 -6.21 -0.66 13.03
N PRO A 241 -6.97 -0.97 11.96
CA PRO A 241 -6.77 -2.19 11.19
C PRO A 241 -5.39 -2.23 10.53
N VAL A 242 -4.93 -3.43 10.21
CA VAL A 242 -3.60 -3.73 9.68
C VAL A 242 -3.74 -4.25 8.26
N SER A 243 -2.85 -3.81 7.37
CA SER A 243 -2.69 -4.44 6.06
C SER A 243 -2.01 -5.80 6.24
N PHE A 244 -2.79 -6.88 6.25
CA PHE A 244 -2.33 -8.18 6.74
C PHE A 244 -2.24 -9.22 5.61
N PRO A 245 -1.11 -9.92 5.45
CA PRO A 245 -0.95 -11.05 4.52
C PRO A 245 -1.94 -12.17 4.77
N VAL A 246 -2.55 -12.70 3.73
CA VAL A 246 -3.51 -13.80 3.83
C VAL A 246 -3.25 -14.82 2.73
N ALA A 247 -3.44 -16.11 3.03
CA ALA A 247 -3.39 -17.13 2.00
C ALA A 247 -4.58 -16.98 1.06
N TRP A 248 -4.38 -17.30 -0.22
CA TRP A 248 -5.46 -17.26 -1.22
C TRP A 248 -6.67 -18.09 -0.76
N ASP A 249 -6.46 -19.28 -0.20
CA ASP A 249 -7.54 -20.19 0.21
C ASP A 249 -8.34 -19.71 1.44
N ASP A 250 -7.84 -18.73 2.19
CA ASP A 250 -8.49 -18.21 3.39
C ASP A 250 -9.27 -16.92 3.14
N LEU A 251 -9.21 -16.34 1.93
CA LEU A 251 -9.85 -15.05 1.62
C LEU A 251 -11.35 -15.01 1.91
N ASP A 252 -12.06 -16.12 1.74
CA ASP A 252 -13.51 -16.21 1.97
C ASP A 252 -13.88 -16.31 3.46
N ARG A 253 -12.89 -16.39 4.35
CA ARG A 253 -13.07 -16.61 5.80
C ARG A 253 -12.65 -15.44 6.68
N ILE A 254 -12.26 -14.33 6.05
CA ILE A 254 -11.69 -13.19 6.74
C ILE A 254 -12.40 -11.90 6.35
N THR A 255 -12.28 -10.90 7.20
CA THR A 255 -12.57 -9.50 6.89
C THR A 255 -11.37 -8.64 7.28
N PRO A 256 -11.20 -7.43 6.69
CA PRO A 256 -10.11 -6.55 7.08
C PRO A 256 -10.10 -6.18 8.57
N GLY A 257 -11.27 -6.21 9.24
CA GLY A 257 -11.42 -5.89 10.66
C GLY A 257 -10.87 -6.95 11.61
N ASP A 258 -10.62 -8.17 11.12
CA ASP A 258 -10.05 -9.26 11.94
C ASP A 258 -8.59 -8.96 12.32
N PHE A 259 -7.92 -8.11 11.55
CA PHE A 259 -6.51 -7.75 11.69
C PHE A 259 -6.38 -6.32 12.18
N THR A 260 -6.04 -6.15 13.45
CA THR A 260 -5.82 -4.85 14.10
C THR A 260 -4.48 -4.84 14.80
N VAL A 261 -4.04 -3.68 15.28
CA VAL A 261 -2.86 -3.58 16.15
C VAL A 261 -2.95 -4.47 17.41
N HIS A 262 -4.18 -4.82 17.83
CA HIS A 262 -4.43 -5.66 19.01
C HIS A 262 -4.45 -7.16 18.70
N THR A 263 -4.82 -7.54 17.47
CA THR A 263 -5.02 -8.96 17.09
C THR A 263 -3.90 -9.50 16.21
N ALA A 264 -3.37 -8.68 15.29
CA ALA A 264 -2.51 -9.15 14.21
C ALA A 264 -1.20 -9.79 14.71
N ALA A 265 -0.58 -9.24 15.75
CA ALA A 265 0.65 -9.81 16.31
C ALA A 265 0.45 -11.24 16.84
N GLY A 266 -0.69 -11.52 17.49
CA GLY A 266 -1.02 -12.85 18.01
C GLY A 266 -1.23 -13.91 16.92
N LEU A 267 -1.57 -13.50 15.70
CA LEU A 267 -1.79 -14.40 14.57
C LEU A 267 -0.49 -14.86 13.91
N LEU A 268 0.62 -14.14 14.13
CA LEU A 268 1.89 -14.42 13.44
C LEU A 268 2.66 -15.61 14.02
N ARG A 269 2.41 -15.99 15.29
CA ARG A 269 3.23 -16.97 16.03
C ARG A 269 4.73 -16.72 15.75
N ASP A 270 5.46 -17.75 15.32
CA ASP A 270 6.88 -17.65 14.92
C ASP A 270 7.08 -17.51 13.40
N GLY A 271 6.00 -17.41 12.61
CA GLY A 271 6.06 -17.37 11.15
C GLY A 271 6.01 -15.96 10.54
N ASP A 272 6.38 -15.87 9.27
CA ASP A 272 6.16 -14.70 8.42
C ASP A 272 5.28 -15.12 7.23
N PRO A 273 3.95 -14.95 7.30
CA PRO A 273 3.07 -15.32 6.20
C PRO A 273 3.33 -14.48 4.95
N TRP A 274 3.84 -13.25 5.06
CA TRP A 274 4.17 -12.47 3.86
C TRP A 274 5.32 -13.11 3.12
N ALA A 275 6.42 -13.42 3.81
CA ALA A 275 7.57 -14.08 3.22
C ALA A 275 7.24 -15.48 2.70
N ALA A 276 6.45 -16.26 3.45
CA ALA A 276 6.10 -17.63 3.08
C ALA A 276 5.13 -17.71 1.87
N LEU A 277 4.24 -16.73 1.70
CA LEU A 277 3.27 -16.70 0.60
C LEU A 277 3.80 -15.96 -0.65
N MET A 278 4.91 -15.21 -0.51
CA MET A 278 5.50 -14.48 -1.62
C MET A 278 6.18 -15.45 -2.60
N PRO A 279 5.80 -15.45 -3.90
CA PRO A 279 6.54 -16.23 -4.88
C PRO A 279 7.93 -15.64 -5.14
N GLU A 280 8.80 -16.39 -5.81
CA GLU A 280 10.07 -15.86 -6.29
C GLU A 280 9.85 -14.72 -7.31
N PRO A 281 10.82 -13.79 -7.48
CA PRO A 281 10.76 -12.76 -8.50
C PRO A 281 10.55 -13.35 -9.91
N GLN A 282 9.65 -12.75 -10.68
CA GLN A 282 9.22 -13.26 -11.97
C GLN A 282 9.53 -12.27 -13.10
N ARG A 283 9.83 -12.82 -14.28
CA ARG A 283 9.96 -12.04 -15.51
C ARG A 283 8.60 -11.76 -16.11
N LEU A 284 8.34 -10.50 -16.47
CA LEU A 284 7.11 -10.13 -17.17
C LEU A 284 7.10 -10.68 -18.61
N PRO A 285 6.02 -11.36 -19.04
CA PRO A 285 5.85 -11.77 -20.43
C PRO A 285 5.86 -10.58 -21.39
N ARG A 286 6.52 -10.73 -22.53
CA ARG A 286 6.66 -9.66 -23.53
C ARG A 286 5.31 -9.27 -24.14
N ASP A 287 4.47 -10.25 -24.45
CA ASP A 287 3.12 -10.04 -24.99
C ASP A 287 2.23 -9.27 -24.02
N LEU A 288 2.37 -9.52 -22.71
CA LEU A 288 1.65 -8.79 -21.67
C LEU A 288 2.05 -7.31 -21.61
N ILE A 289 3.36 -7.02 -21.72
CA ILE A 289 3.89 -5.65 -21.79
C ILE A 289 3.38 -4.95 -23.05
N GLU A 290 3.49 -5.61 -24.21
CA GLU A 290 3.03 -5.07 -25.50
C GLU A 290 1.54 -4.76 -25.49
N GLU A 291 0.68 -5.67 -24.99
CA GLU A 291 -0.74 -5.40 -24.78
C GLU A 291 -0.93 -4.15 -23.88
N GLY A 292 -0.22 -4.09 -22.77
CA GLY A 292 -0.29 -2.98 -21.81
C GLY A 292 0.03 -1.61 -22.38
N HIS A 293 0.95 -1.54 -23.33
CA HIS A 293 1.33 -0.31 -24.04
C HIS A 293 0.24 0.15 -25.01
N THR A 294 -0.59 -0.76 -25.53
CA THR A 294 -1.76 -0.39 -26.33
C THR A 294 -2.93 0.14 -25.49
N ILE A 295 -2.96 -0.17 -24.19
CA ILE A 295 -4.02 0.26 -23.27
C ILE A 295 -3.71 1.67 -22.76
N PRO A 296 -4.60 2.66 -23.02
CA PRO A 296 -4.37 4.02 -22.57
C PRO A 296 -4.29 4.13 -21.04
N VAL A 297 -3.51 5.10 -20.56
CA VAL A 297 -3.42 5.37 -19.12
C VAL A 297 -4.75 5.93 -18.61
N ALA A 298 -5.45 5.16 -17.78
CA ALA A 298 -6.81 5.47 -17.33
C ALA A 298 -6.94 6.87 -16.67
N ARG A 299 -5.91 7.31 -15.93
CA ARG A 299 -5.87 8.67 -15.34
C ARG A 299 -5.84 9.77 -16.41
N VAL A 300 -5.12 9.55 -17.52
CA VAL A 300 -5.03 10.51 -18.63
C VAL A 300 -6.36 10.56 -19.38
N GLN A 301 -6.99 9.40 -19.62
CA GLN A 301 -8.32 9.33 -20.21
C GLN A 301 -9.36 10.06 -19.37
N ALA A 302 -9.39 9.80 -18.05
CA ALA A 302 -10.29 10.48 -17.13
C ALA A 302 -10.10 12.00 -17.11
N MET A 303 -8.85 12.49 -17.18
CA MET A 303 -8.58 13.92 -17.30
C MET A 303 -9.14 14.51 -18.60
N HIS A 304 -8.95 13.83 -19.73
CA HIS A 304 -9.51 14.27 -21.02
C HIS A 304 -11.04 14.25 -21.00
N GLU A 305 -11.65 13.25 -20.40
CA GLU A 305 -13.10 13.15 -20.23
C GLU A 305 -13.67 14.22 -19.31
N GLY A 306 -13.03 14.49 -18.18
CA GLY A 306 -13.41 15.59 -17.29
C GLY A 306 -13.37 16.92 -18.04
N LYS A 307 -12.32 17.16 -18.85
CA LYS A 307 -12.24 18.36 -19.71
C LYS A 307 -13.34 18.39 -20.77
N ARG A 308 -13.68 17.27 -21.40
CA ARG A 308 -14.80 17.17 -22.37
C ARG A 308 -16.15 17.47 -21.72
N ARG A 309 -16.47 16.81 -20.60
CA ARG A 309 -17.72 17.02 -19.84
C ARG A 309 -17.83 18.47 -19.34
N ALA A 310 -16.73 19.07 -18.88
CA ALA A 310 -16.69 20.48 -18.46
C ALA A 310 -16.89 21.46 -19.64
N ARG A 311 -16.35 21.17 -20.82
CA ARG A 311 -16.59 21.96 -22.04
C ARG A 311 -18.04 21.86 -22.51
N ALA A 312 -18.62 20.66 -22.50
CA ALA A 312 -20.04 20.45 -22.86
C ALA A 312 -20.99 21.21 -21.92
N ARG A 313 -20.70 21.27 -20.62
CA ARG A 313 -21.47 22.07 -19.64
C ARG A 313 -21.31 23.59 -19.80
N ARG A 314 -20.30 24.05 -20.53
CA ARG A 314 -20.00 25.48 -20.77
C ARG A 314 -20.42 25.96 -22.17
N ALA A 315 -20.86 25.06 -23.04
CA ALA A 315 -21.43 25.45 -24.31
C ALA A 315 -22.81 26.09 -24.05
N PRO A 316 -23.08 27.31 -24.54
CA PRO A 316 -24.40 27.90 -24.43
C PRO A 316 -25.41 27.04 -25.20
N SER A 317 -26.59 26.85 -24.60
CA SER A 317 -27.74 26.15 -25.18
C SER A 317 -28.18 26.76 -26.51
#